data_AF-A0A9C7VY41-F1
#
_entry.id   AF-A0A9C7VY41-F1
#
_cell.length_a   1.000
_cell.length_b   1.000
_cell.length_c   1.000
_cell.angle_alpha   90.00
_cell.angle_beta   90.00
_cell.angle_gamma   90.00
#
_symmetry.space_group_name_H-M   'P 1'
#
loop_
_entity.id
_entity.type
_entity.pdbx_description
1 polymer ?
#
loop_
_entity_poly.entity_id
_entity_poly.type
_entity_poly.pdbx_seq_one_letter_code
_entity_poly.pdbx_strand_id
1 'polypeptide(L)'
;MSSLRAYIIVRTLLTIPMVLVLVTLVFVILRVMPGDPVRAIMRPGAPQEYINEIKHNLGLDRPLFFNFRGSSAVVIPETVVLRTGPSDDEEMVMLVEKGAELAITDRVKTPQGDWLRLATKPGFEGWVTPKKVDWLRRVSFHFSPLKSEEKPGGEWVRIRIESFGLEGWAPAEHFQIKVNIFDSQYFNYLLSLLRLDLGTSIAPVRGRPVATDLKDKFPATLELSIFSMIVTVIIGVSTGAYAAHKRRSIADYGLRIYSIVIYALPVFWLGLMLQLIFGVYLGWFPVAGRIGTRLAPHKITGLFVLDSILTHNWASLKSALEHLALPSFTLGLYLSGVFTRLTRANMLDVLRQDFITAARARGIPERIVVYKHALKNAFIPILTMLGLQFALLLGGAVLTETTFSWPGMGRFLVERITYRDFPSIQGGVVFFALLVAAVSLIVDVIYAYLDPRIRY
;
A
#
# COMPACT_ATOMS: atom_id res chain seq x y z
N MET A 1 38.02 -1.98 2.66
CA MET A 1 36.87 -2.41 3.50
C MET A 1 35.91 -1.25 3.85
N SER A 2 36.28 0.02 3.66
CA SER A 2 35.42 1.20 3.91
C SER A 2 34.31 1.43 2.87
N SER A 3 34.43 0.92 1.63
CA SER A 3 33.53 1.24 0.52
C SER A 3 32.13 0.58 0.59
N LEU A 4 32.06 -0.72 0.94
CA LEU A 4 30.78 -1.45 0.99
C LEU A 4 29.87 -0.97 2.14
N ARG A 5 30.46 -0.77 3.33
CA ARG A 5 29.71 -0.27 4.50
C ARG A 5 29.18 1.14 4.25
N ALA A 6 30.01 2.04 3.70
CA ALA A 6 29.58 3.38 3.35
C ALA A 6 28.46 3.38 2.30
N TYR A 7 28.57 2.55 1.26
CA TYR A 7 27.52 2.41 0.24
C TYR A 7 26.18 1.95 0.85
N ILE A 8 26.20 0.91 1.68
CA ILE A 8 24.99 0.40 2.35
C ILE A 8 24.39 1.48 3.24
N ILE A 9 25.20 2.17 4.05
CA ILE A 9 24.74 3.25 4.93
C ILE A 9 24.09 4.37 4.11
N VAL A 10 24.77 4.86 3.06
CA VAL A 10 24.23 5.92 2.19
C VAL A 10 22.92 5.49 1.56
N ARG A 11 22.83 4.25 1.06
CA ARG A 11 21.61 3.77 0.41
C ARG A 11 20.46 3.59 1.40
N THR A 12 20.72 3.08 2.60
CA THR A 12 19.73 3.00 3.67
C THR A 12 19.26 4.40 4.08
N LEU A 13 20.17 5.37 4.24
CA LEU A 13 19.83 6.75 4.55
C LEU A 13 18.99 7.41 3.45
N LEU A 14 19.30 7.15 2.17
CA LEU A 14 18.50 7.64 1.02
C LEU A 14 17.13 6.98 0.90
N THR A 15 16.95 5.79 1.49
CA THR A 15 15.65 5.10 1.50
C THR A 15 14.64 5.84 2.38
N ILE A 16 15.09 6.47 3.47
CA ILE A 16 14.24 7.22 4.40
C ILE A 16 13.50 8.39 3.73
N PRO A 17 14.17 9.36 3.07
CA PRO A 17 13.48 10.46 2.40
C PRO A 17 12.63 9.96 1.24
N MET A 18 13.04 8.91 0.52
CA MET A 18 12.23 8.31 -0.55
C MET A 18 10.90 7.76 -0.01
N VAL A 19 10.94 6.99 1.08
CA VAL A 19 9.73 6.47 1.74
C VAL A 19 8.89 7.60 2.29
N LEU A 20 9.49 8.63 2.90
CA LEU A 20 8.76 9.77 3.43
C LEU A 20 8.03 10.55 2.34
N VAL A 21 8.67 10.81 1.20
CA VAL A 21 8.03 11.43 0.03
C VAL A 21 6.84 10.60 -0.44
N LEU A 22 7.01 9.29 -0.54
CA LEU A 22 5.97 8.39 -1.01
C LEU A 22 4.78 8.30 -0.03
N VAL A 23 5.04 8.15 1.26
CA VAL A 23 4.02 8.15 2.33
C VAL A 23 3.27 9.48 2.37
N THR A 24 3.98 10.60 2.18
CA THR A 24 3.36 11.94 2.11
C THR A 24 2.48 12.08 0.89
N LEU A 25 2.95 11.60 -0.26
CA LEU A 25 2.16 11.60 -1.49
C LEU A 25 0.88 10.78 -1.32
N VAL A 26 0.97 9.59 -0.74
CA VAL A 26 -0.21 8.75 -0.41
C VAL A 26 -1.16 9.48 0.53
N PHE A 27 -0.61 10.14 1.55
CA PHE A 27 -1.42 10.94 2.46
C PHE A 27 -2.20 12.01 1.69
N VAL A 28 -1.53 12.85 0.90
CA VAL A 28 -2.15 13.94 0.13
C VAL A 28 -3.17 13.42 -0.86
N ILE A 29 -2.81 12.41 -1.68
CA ILE A 29 -3.70 11.85 -2.70
C ILE A 29 -5.02 11.41 -2.07
N LEU A 30 -5.01 10.71 -0.93
CA LEU A 30 -6.24 10.22 -0.32
C LEU A 30 -7.15 11.33 0.26
N ARG A 31 -6.61 12.52 0.53
CA ARG A 31 -7.41 13.68 0.97
C ARG A 31 -7.89 14.54 -0.20
N VAL A 32 -7.24 14.42 -1.37
CA VAL A 32 -7.62 15.14 -2.60
C VAL A 32 -8.52 14.27 -3.50
N MET A 33 -8.45 12.94 -3.37
CA MET A 33 -9.13 12.00 -4.25
C MET A 33 -10.66 12.16 -4.15
N PRO A 34 -11.37 12.29 -5.28
CA PRO A 34 -12.82 12.42 -5.28
C PRO A 34 -13.46 11.11 -4.82
N GLY A 35 -14.30 11.21 -3.80
CA GLY A 35 -15.01 10.08 -3.20
C GLY A 35 -15.38 10.44 -1.78
N ASP A 36 -16.61 10.13 -1.37
CA ASP A 36 -17.02 10.32 0.01
C ASP A 36 -16.80 9.00 0.76
N PRO A 37 -15.73 8.89 1.58
CA PRO A 37 -15.45 7.67 2.33
C PRO A 37 -16.62 7.31 3.23
N VAL A 38 -17.28 8.33 3.77
CA VAL A 38 -18.35 8.19 4.76
C VAL A 38 -19.57 7.54 4.13
N ARG A 39 -19.93 7.90 2.89
CA ARG A 39 -21.04 7.24 2.19
C ARG A 39 -20.83 5.74 2.02
N ALA A 40 -19.60 5.25 2.00
CA ALA A 40 -19.31 3.82 1.90
C ALA A 40 -19.43 3.07 3.23
N ILE A 41 -19.27 3.78 4.36
CA ILE A 41 -19.41 3.25 5.73
C ILE A 41 -20.88 3.18 6.14
N MET A 42 -21.68 4.09 5.59
CA MET A 42 -23.07 4.29 5.99
C MET A 42 -23.99 3.33 5.27
N ARG A 43 -25.06 2.89 5.97
CA ARG A 43 -26.13 2.12 5.32
C ARG A 43 -26.72 2.93 4.17
N PRO A 44 -27.08 2.29 3.03
CA PRO A 44 -27.84 2.94 1.98
C PRO A 44 -29.07 3.65 2.59
N GLY A 45 -29.18 4.96 2.41
CA GLY A 45 -30.26 5.78 2.99
C GLY A 45 -29.94 6.52 4.31
N ALA A 46 -28.69 6.52 4.78
CA ALA A 46 -28.32 7.37 5.91
C ALA A 46 -28.57 8.86 5.62
N PRO A 47 -29.09 9.65 6.58
CA PRO A 47 -29.34 11.08 6.39
C PRO A 47 -28.08 11.84 5.95
N GLN A 48 -28.21 12.73 4.97
CA GLN A 48 -27.08 13.48 4.40
C GLN A 48 -26.38 14.36 5.46
N GLU A 49 -27.13 14.87 6.43
CA GLU A 49 -26.62 15.62 7.57
C GLU A 49 -25.66 14.78 8.43
N TYR A 50 -26.02 13.53 8.70
CA TYR A 50 -25.17 12.60 9.45
C TYR A 50 -23.91 12.20 8.67
N ILE A 51 -24.02 12.03 7.35
CA ILE A 51 -22.87 11.78 6.47
C ILE A 51 -21.89 12.96 6.48
N ASN A 52 -22.40 14.18 6.36
CA ASN A 52 -21.58 15.39 6.40
C ASN A 52 -20.86 15.52 7.76
N GLU A 53 -21.53 15.19 8.86
CA GLU A 53 -20.94 15.26 10.20
C GLU A 53 -19.80 14.25 10.40
N ILE A 54 -19.96 12.98 9.99
CA ILE A 54 -18.84 12.03 10.04
C ILE A 54 -17.70 12.46 9.12
N LYS A 55 -18.01 12.97 7.92
CA LYS A 55 -16.98 13.37 6.94
C LYS A 55 -16.12 14.48 7.51
N HIS A 56 -16.78 15.38 8.22
CA HIS A 56 -16.14 16.47 8.94
C HIS A 56 -15.32 16.00 10.15
N ASN A 57 -15.85 15.08 10.94
CA ASN A 57 -15.15 14.50 12.10
C ASN A 57 -13.86 13.77 11.72
N LEU A 58 -13.86 13.11 10.56
CA LEU A 58 -12.69 12.44 9.99
C LEU A 58 -11.71 13.41 9.32
N GLY A 59 -12.04 14.71 9.26
CA GLY A 59 -11.22 15.76 8.64
C GLY A 59 -11.03 15.62 7.14
N LEU A 60 -11.95 14.92 6.47
CA LEU A 60 -11.88 14.59 5.04
C LEU A 60 -12.31 15.75 4.14
N ASP A 61 -12.99 16.74 4.70
CA ASP A 61 -13.44 17.97 4.04
C ASP A 61 -12.67 19.21 4.50
N ARG A 62 -11.72 19.04 5.44
CA ARG A 62 -10.92 20.14 5.98
C ARG A 62 -9.85 20.59 4.98
N PRO A 63 -9.52 21.89 4.90
CA PRO A 63 -8.38 22.38 4.13
C PRO A 63 -7.09 21.64 4.53
N LEU A 64 -6.30 21.21 3.53
CA LEU A 64 -5.08 20.41 3.73
C LEU A 64 -4.12 21.02 4.76
N PHE A 65 -4.07 22.34 4.84
CA PHE A 65 -3.22 23.06 5.79
C PHE A 65 -3.45 22.63 7.25
N PHE A 66 -4.71 22.43 7.68
CA PHE A 66 -5.02 21.97 9.04
C PHE A 66 -4.66 20.49 9.26
N ASN A 67 -4.59 19.69 8.20
CA ASN A 67 -4.13 18.30 8.27
C ASN A 67 -2.60 18.19 8.45
N PHE A 68 -1.84 19.18 7.96
CA PHE A 68 -0.38 19.26 8.14
C PHE A 68 0.05 20.06 9.38
N ARG A 69 -0.81 20.96 9.87
CA ARG A 69 -0.52 21.82 11.02
C ARG A 69 -1.62 21.66 12.08
N GLY A 70 -1.32 20.87 13.10
CA GLY A 70 -2.15 20.77 14.28
C GLY A 70 -2.30 22.15 14.92
N SER A 71 -3.53 22.53 15.19
CA SER A 71 -3.85 23.78 15.86
C SER A 71 -4.93 23.46 16.89
N SER A 72 -4.73 23.90 18.13
CA SER A 72 -5.71 23.79 19.20
C SER A 72 -6.07 25.17 19.73
N ALA A 73 -7.24 25.26 20.34
CA ALA A 73 -7.77 26.45 20.94
C ALA A 73 -8.11 26.12 22.39
N VAL A 74 -7.54 26.89 23.31
CA VAL A 74 -7.83 26.78 24.75
C VAL A 74 -8.88 27.81 25.13
N VAL A 75 -9.94 27.37 25.82
CA VAL A 75 -11.04 28.25 26.22
C VAL A 75 -10.58 29.27 27.27
N ILE A 76 -10.80 30.55 26.98
CA ILE A 76 -10.43 31.68 27.86
C ILE A 76 -11.54 32.04 28.87
N PRO A 77 -12.81 32.25 28.46
CA PRO A 77 -13.86 32.64 29.42
C PRO A 77 -14.32 31.43 30.25
N GLU A 78 -15.07 31.69 31.33
CA GLU A 78 -15.56 30.64 32.24
C GLU A 78 -16.36 29.56 31.49
N THR A 79 -17.18 29.96 30.52
CA THR A 79 -17.90 29.04 29.62
C THR A 79 -17.97 29.61 28.20
N VAL A 80 -17.97 28.73 27.20
CA VAL A 80 -18.24 29.05 25.79
C VAL A 80 -19.28 28.09 25.23
N VAL A 81 -20.22 28.62 24.46
CA VAL A 81 -21.19 27.82 23.72
C VAL A 81 -20.70 27.60 22.29
N LEU A 82 -20.57 26.34 21.90
CA LEU A 82 -20.37 25.91 20.53
C LEU A 82 -21.73 25.73 19.83
N ARG A 83 -21.84 26.26 18.61
CA ARG A 83 -23.07 26.30 17.80
C ARG A 83 -22.99 25.46 16.53
N THR A 84 -24.12 25.24 15.88
CA THR A 84 -24.22 24.52 14.59
C THR A 84 -23.57 25.28 13.42
N GLY A 85 -23.55 26.61 13.47
CA GLY A 85 -22.98 27.47 12.42
C GLY A 85 -22.28 28.74 12.96
N PRO A 86 -21.60 29.51 12.09
CA PRO A 86 -20.82 30.69 12.46
C PRO A 86 -21.68 31.96 12.58
N SER A 87 -22.78 31.87 13.33
CA SER A 87 -23.69 32.97 13.65
C SER A 87 -24.23 32.79 15.07
N ASP A 88 -24.54 33.89 15.75
CA ASP A 88 -25.09 33.83 17.10
C ASP A 88 -26.51 33.26 17.17
N ASP A 89 -27.25 33.33 16.06
CA ASP A 89 -28.64 32.83 15.91
C ASP A 89 -28.73 31.30 15.72
N GLU A 90 -27.59 30.63 15.54
CA GLU A 90 -27.52 29.18 15.30
C GLU A 90 -27.75 28.35 16.57
N GLU A 91 -28.21 27.11 16.39
CA GLU A 91 -28.56 26.24 17.51
C GLU A 91 -27.34 25.94 18.40
N MET A 92 -27.56 26.01 19.72
CA MET A 92 -26.55 25.65 20.71
C MET A 92 -26.37 24.13 20.76
N VAL A 93 -25.13 23.67 20.65
CA VAL A 93 -24.81 22.25 20.57
C VAL A 93 -24.11 21.78 21.83
N MET A 94 -23.10 22.54 22.26
CA MET A 94 -22.24 22.17 23.37
C MET A 94 -21.84 23.40 24.18
N LEU A 95 -21.72 23.25 25.49
CA LEU A 95 -21.13 24.23 26.37
C LEU A 95 -19.83 23.66 26.94
N VAL A 96 -18.76 24.44 26.83
CA VAL A 96 -17.39 24.08 27.13
C VAL A 96 -16.86 25.00 28.22
N GLU A 97 -16.20 24.43 29.21
CA GLU A 97 -15.64 25.16 30.36
C GLU A 97 -14.23 25.70 30.07
N LYS A 98 -13.84 26.71 30.84
CA LYS A 98 -12.52 27.33 30.78
C LYS A 98 -11.38 26.31 30.87
N GLY A 99 -10.32 26.57 30.11
CA GLY A 99 -9.11 25.74 30.10
C GLY A 99 -9.24 24.46 29.28
N ALA A 100 -10.44 24.11 28.80
CA ALA A 100 -10.61 23.02 27.86
C ALA A 100 -9.83 23.28 26.56
N GLU A 101 -9.20 22.24 26.04
CA GLU A 101 -8.44 22.29 24.80
C GLU A 101 -9.20 21.58 23.67
N LEU A 102 -9.52 22.34 22.63
CA LEU A 102 -10.25 21.86 21.46
C LEU A 102 -9.35 21.92 20.22
N ALA A 103 -9.50 20.99 19.28
CA ALA A 103 -8.78 21.01 18.02
C ALA A 103 -9.46 21.97 17.04
N ILE A 104 -8.71 22.86 16.40
CA ILE A 104 -9.24 23.77 15.36
C ILE A 104 -9.38 22.98 14.06
N THR A 105 -10.60 22.91 13.55
CA THR A 105 -10.95 22.13 12.36
C THR A 105 -11.21 23.01 11.14
N ASP A 106 -11.68 24.23 11.36
CA ASP A 106 -11.92 25.23 10.32
C ASP A 106 -11.88 26.66 10.89
N ARG A 107 -11.76 27.67 10.02
CA ARG A 107 -11.84 29.09 10.37
C ARG A 107 -12.49 29.88 9.25
N VAL A 108 -13.54 30.63 9.58
CA VAL A 108 -14.29 31.46 8.63
C VAL A 108 -14.40 32.87 9.17
N LYS A 109 -14.17 33.86 8.29
CA LYS A 109 -14.48 35.26 8.58
C LYS A 109 -15.88 35.57 8.06
N THR A 110 -16.79 35.91 8.96
CA THR A 110 -18.14 36.38 8.65
C THR A 110 -18.22 37.89 8.93
N PRO A 111 -19.29 38.59 8.47
CA PRO A 111 -19.52 39.98 8.85
C PRO A 111 -19.66 40.19 10.37
N GLN A 112 -20.05 39.14 11.11
CA GLN A 112 -20.22 39.14 12.57
C GLN A 112 -18.90 38.90 13.33
N GLY A 113 -17.81 38.55 12.64
CA GLY A 113 -16.51 38.35 13.26
C GLY A 113 -15.73 37.17 12.69
N ASP A 114 -14.64 36.82 13.36
CA ASP A 114 -13.82 35.67 13.03
C ASP A 114 -14.28 34.46 13.86
N TRP A 115 -14.64 33.37 13.19
CA TRP A 115 -15.21 32.18 13.82
C TRP A 115 -14.28 30.98 13.65
N LEU A 116 -14.12 30.22 14.72
CA LEU A 116 -13.41 28.95 14.71
C LEU A 116 -14.41 27.80 14.79
N ARG A 117 -14.15 26.76 14.01
CA ARG A 117 -14.77 25.47 14.21
C ARG A 117 -13.85 24.59 15.04
N LEU A 118 -14.42 23.97 16.06
CA LEU A 118 -13.66 23.33 17.13
C LEU A 118 -14.17 21.91 17.35
N ALA A 119 -13.26 20.96 17.46
CA ALA A 119 -13.53 19.56 17.73
C ALA A 119 -13.01 19.14 19.09
N THR A 120 -13.83 18.35 19.78
CA THR A 120 -13.45 17.69 21.03
C THR A 120 -12.48 16.54 20.80
N LYS A 121 -11.55 16.37 21.75
CA LYS A 121 -10.63 15.22 21.81
C LYS A 121 -11.27 14.07 22.63
N PRO A 122 -10.91 12.80 22.39
CA PRO A 122 -11.33 11.68 23.25
C PRO A 122 -10.99 11.94 24.72
N GLY A 123 -11.91 11.61 25.62
CA GLY A 123 -11.81 11.90 27.04
C GLY A 123 -12.30 13.29 27.45
N PHE A 124 -12.74 14.12 26.50
CA PHE A 124 -13.32 15.43 26.78
C PHE A 124 -14.62 15.31 27.59
N GLU A 125 -14.79 16.18 28.58
CA GLU A 125 -16.02 16.34 29.34
C GLU A 125 -16.64 17.70 29.05
N GLY A 126 -17.94 17.71 28.77
CA GLY A 126 -18.65 18.95 28.53
C GLY A 126 -20.16 18.76 28.58
N TRP A 127 -20.85 19.86 28.33
CA TRP A 127 -22.30 19.94 28.43
C TRP A 127 -22.92 19.93 27.04
N VAL A 128 -23.95 19.13 26.81
CA VAL A 128 -24.61 18.99 25.50
C VAL A 128 -26.12 19.14 25.66
N THR A 129 -26.79 19.71 24.66
CA THR A 129 -28.25 19.89 24.70
C THR A 129 -28.99 18.54 24.60
N PRO A 130 -30.16 18.36 25.24
CA PRO A 130 -30.94 17.12 25.17
C PRO A 130 -31.21 16.66 23.74
N LYS A 131 -31.57 17.61 22.85
CA LYS A 131 -31.77 17.37 21.41
C LYS A 131 -30.53 16.77 20.74
N LYS A 132 -29.34 17.24 21.10
CA LYS A 132 -28.07 16.71 20.58
C LYS A 132 -27.70 15.37 21.23
N VAL A 133 -28.05 15.11 22.48
CA VAL A 133 -27.90 13.79 23.11
C VAL A 133 -28.75 12.73 22.40
N ASP A 134 -30.01 13.03 22.09
CA ASP A 134 -30.88 12.13 21.33
C ASP A 134 -30.34 11.87 19.92
N TRP A 135 -29.77 12.90 19.30
CA TRP A 135 -29.03 12.73 18.06
C TRP A 135 -27.83 11.80 18.22
N LEU A 136 -26.97 12.00 19.24
CA LEU A 136 -25.80 11.16 19.53
C LEU A 136 -26.17 9.68 19.71
N ARG A 137 -27.30 9.40 20.38
CA ARG A 137 -27.84 8.05 20.53
C ARG A 137 -28.28 7.45 19.20
N ARG A 138 -28.96 8.23 18.34
CA ARG A 138 -29.40 7.78 17.00
C ARG A 138 -28.21 7.41 16.09
N VAL A 139 -27.08 8.09 16.27
CA VAL A 139 -25.89 7.88 15.46
C VAL A 139 -24.89 6.86 16.04
N SER A 140 -25.24 6.20 17.15
CA SER A 140 -24.33 5.28 17.86
C SER A 140 -22.98 5.92 18.20
N PHE A 141 -22.96 7.20 18.55
CA PHE A 141 -21.76 7.89 19.00
C PHE A 141 -21.38 7.39 20.40
N HIS A 142 -20.10 7.11 20.65
CA HIS A 142 -19.66 6.58 21.95
C HIS A 142 -19.46 7.73 22.94
N PHE A 143 -20.37 7.83 23.91
CA PHE A 143 -20.29 8.77 25.02
C PHE A 143 -20.84 8.13 26.30
N SER A 144 -20.35 8.58 27.44
CA SER A 144 -20.78 8.16 28.76
C SER A 144 -21.45 9.34 29.48
N PRO A 145 -22.73 9.23 29.90
CA PRO A 145 -23.37 10.28 30.67
C PRO A 145 -22.74 10.38 32.06
N LEU A 146 -22.46 11.59 32.52
CA LEU A 146 -21.95 11.84 33.87
C LEU A 146 -23.11 12.25 34.79
N LYS A 147 -23.05 11.91 36.09
CA LYS A 147 -24.04 12.37 37.06
C LYS A 147 -23.99 13.90 37.15
N SER A 148 -25.16 14.52 37.05
CA SER A 148 -25.32 15.97 37.05
C SER A 148 -25.00 16.54 38.44
N GLU A 149 -23.99 17.40 38.54
CA GLU A 149 -23.80 18.37 39.62
C GLU A 149 -24.14 19.76 39.04
N GLU A 150 -24.91 20.58 39.75
CA GLU A 150 -25.63 21.74 39.19
C GLU A 150 -24.79 22.83 38.46
N LYS A 151 -25.41 23.35 37.39
CA LYS A 151 -25.36 24.67 36.68
C LYS A 151 -24.49 24.85 35.41
N PRO A 152 -24.89 25.75 34.44
CA PRO A 152 -25.94 26.80 34.51
C PRO A 152 -27.03 26.84 33.39
N GLY A 153 -28.21 27.39 33.73
CA GLY A 153 -29.05 28.22 32.83
C GLY A 153 -30.02 27.58 31.82
N GLY A 154 -30.18 26.25 31.79
CA GLY A 154 -31.07 25.54 30.87
C GLY A 154 -30.99 24.01 31.03
N GLU A 155 -31.68 23.25 30.18
CA GLU A 155 -31.54 21.79 30.14
C GLU A 155 -30.24 21.41 29.44
N TRP A 156 -29.20 21.07 30.21
CA TRP A 156 -27.92 20.55 29.70
C TRP A 156 -27.64 19.18 30.29
N VAL A 157 -27.03 18.31 29.49
CA VAL A 157 -26.61 16.97 29.92
C VAL A 157 -25.09 16.90 29.87
N ARG A 158 -24.46 16.60 31.02
CA ARG A 158 -23.02 16.41 31.09
C ARG A 158 -22.64 15.05 30.52
N ILE A 159 -21.73 15.04 29.55
CA ILE A 159 -21.25 13.83 28.91
C ILE A 159 -19.72 13.79 28.90
N ARG A 160 -19.17 12.58 28.98
CA ARG A 160 -17.79 12.28 28.62
C ARG A 160 -17.78 11.68 27.22
N ILE A 161 -16.99 12.27 26.34
CA ILE A 161 -16.84 11.86 24.95
C ILE A 161 -15.74 10.80 24.86
N GLU A 162 -16.06 9.63 24.31
CA GLU A 162 -15.09 8.53 24.14
C GLU A 162 -14.52 8.45 22.72
N SER A 163 -15.17 9.11 21.75
CA SER A 163 -14.77 9.16 20.34
C SER A 163 -14.43 10.57 19.89
N PHE A 164 -13.52 10.71 18.93
CA PHE A 164 -13.21 12.02 18.35
C PHE A 164 -14.44 12.61 17.62
N GLY A 165 -14.64 13.93 17.69
CA GLY A 165 -15.46 14.64 16.70
C GLY A 165 -16.85 15.10 17.13
N LEU A 166 -17.12 15.43 18.39
CA LEU A 166 -18.21 16.37 18.63
C LEU A 166 -17.68 17.77 18.35
N GLU A 167 -18.27 18.46 17.39
CA GLU A 167 -17.79 19.75 16.90
C GLU A 167 -18.83 20.86 17.03
N GLY A 168 -18.37 22.11 17.01
CA GLY A 168 -19.21 23.27 16.82
C GLY A 168 -18.42 24.56 16.60
N TRP A 169 -19.13 25.62 16.28
CA TRP A 169 -18.58 26.93 15.97
C TRP A 169 -18.64 27.87 17.17
N ALA A 170 -17.59 28.66 17.37
CA ALA A 170 -17.59 29.75 18.33
C ALA A 170 -16.67 30.90 17.87
N PRO A 171 -16.91 32.14 18.36
CA PRO A 171 -16.06 33.29 18.05
C PRO A 171 -14.60 33.06 18.46
N ALA A 172 -13.66 33.40 17.58
CA ALA A 172 -12.23 33.16 17.76
C ALA A 172 -11.64 33.89 18.99
N GLU A 173 -12.25 35.02 19.38
CA GLU A 173 -11.85 35.84 20.53
C GLU A 173 -11.96 35.11 21.88
N HIS A 174 -12.80 34.06 21.97
CA HIS A 174 -12.94 33.27 23.19
C HIS A 174 -11.82 32.25 23.40
N PHE A 175 -10.85 32.15 22.47
CA PHE A 175 -9.85 31.08 22.49
C PHE A 175 -8.42 31.60 22.37
N GLN A 176 -7.54 31.00 23.17
CA GLN A 176 -6.10 31.13 22.98
C GLN A 176 -5.64 30.05 21.99
N ILE A 177 -5.26 30.47 20.78
CA ILE A 177 -4.81 29.56 19.74
C ILE A 177 -3.38 29.10 20.01
N LYS A 178 -3.19 27.79 20.13
CA LYS A 178 -1.89 27.11 20.20
C LYS A 178 -1.67 26.36 18.89
N VAL A 179 -0.50 26.56 18.30
CA VAL A 179 -0.11 25.85 17.09
C VAL A 179 0.94 24.82 17.46
N ASN A 180 0.66 23.55 17.16
CA ASN A 180 1.60 22.46 17.35
C ASN A 180 1.59 21.55 16.12
N ILE A 181 2.70 21.53 15.39
CA ILE A 181 2.85 20.70 14.18
C ILE A 181 2.75 19.21 14.53
N PHE A 182 3.18 18.82 15.73
CA PHE A 182 3.14 17.43 16.18
C PHE A 182 1.73 16.91 16.47
N ASP A 183 0.76 17.80 16.70
CA ASP A 183 -0.65 17.43 16.90
C ASP A 183 -1.42 17.34 15.55
N SER A 184 -0.72 17.40 14.42
CA SER A 184 -1.33 17.30 13.09
C SER A 184 -1.78 15.87 12.77
N GLN A 185 -2.81 15.73 11.93
CA GLN A 185 -3.23 14.42 11.42
C GLN A 185 -2.11 13.72 10.64
N TYR A 186 -1.31 14.50 9.89
CA TYR A 186 -0.17 13.99 9.16
C TYR A 186 0.92 13.43 10.09
N PHE A 187 1.28 14.14 11.16
CA PHE A 187 2.30 13.67 12.09
C PHE A 187 1.81 12.46 12.88
N ASN A 188 0.55 12.44 13.32
CA ASN A 188 -0.07 11.27 13.93
C ASN A 188 -0.06 10.06 13.00
N TYR A 189 -0.36 10.27 11.71
CA TYR A 189 -0.26 9.23 10.70
C TYR A 189 1.18 8.70 10.55
N LEU A 190 2.19 9.57 10.44
CA LEU A 190 3.60 9.15 10.40
C LEU A 190 3.99 8.35 11.65
N LEU A 191 3.56 8.80 12.83
CA LEU A 191 3.84 8.14 14.10
C LEU A 191 3.15 6.77 14.20
N SER A 192 1.90 6.66 13.74
CA SER A 192 1.18 5.39 13.63
C SER A 192 1.91 4.43 12.70
N LEU A 193 2.38 4.89 11.54
CA LEU A 193 3.17 4.06 10.62
C LEU A 193 4.47 3.55 11.26
N LEU A 194 5.17 4.39 12.03
CA LEU A 194 6.37 3.99 12.78
C LEU A 194 6.06 2.91 13.84
N ARG A 195 4.84 2.92 14.39
CA ARG A 195 4.33 1.90 15.32
C ARG A 195 3.73 0.67 14.61
N LEU A 196 3.84 0.60 13.28
CA LEU A 196 3.22 -0.43 12.44
C LEU A 196 1.69 -0.47 12.54
N ASP A 197 1.09 0.64 12.96
CA ASP A 197 -0.37 0.83 12.94
C ASP A 197 -0.78 1.42 11.58
N LEU A 198 -1.37 0.55 10.75
CA LEU A 198 -1.87 0.90 9.43
C LEU A 198 -3.36 1.30 9.46
N GLY A 199 -3.92 1.45 10.65
CA GLY A 199 -5.33 1.71 10.87
C GLY A 199 -6.20 0.46 10.75
N THR A 200 -7.51 0.68 10.79
CA THR A 200 -8.53 -0.37 10.74
C THR A 200 -9.39 -0.25 9.50
N SER A 201 -9.67 -1.38 8.86
CA SER A 201 -10.60 -1.51 7.74
C SER A 201 -11.99 -1.07 8.15
N ILE A 202 -12.67 -0.38 7.24
CA ILE A 202 -14.04 0.08 7.47
C ILE A 202 -15.08 -0.80 6.76
N ALA A 203 -14.72 -1.48 5.67
CA ALA A 203 -15.59 -2.39 4.94
C ALA A 203 -14.78 -3.46 4.21
N PRO A 204 -15.19 -4.75 4.19
CA PRO A 204 -16.50 -5.25 4.63
C PRO A 204 -16.56 -5.69 6.11
N VAL A 205 -15.43 -5.86 6.79
CA VAL A 205 -15.37 -6.19 8.22
C VAL A 205 -14.85 -4.97 9.00
N ARG A 206 -15.78 -4.19 9.56
CA ARG A 206 -15.47 -2.96 10.28
C ARG A 206 -14.60 -3.24 11.51
N GLY A 207 -13.53 -2.46 11.69
CA GLY A 207 -12.65 -2.52 12.86
C GLY A 207 -11.53 -3.55 12.77
N ARG A 208 -11.45 -4.36 11.69
CA ARG A 208 -10.34 -5.30 11.50
C ARG A 208 -9.04 -4.52 11.19
N PRO A 209 -7.93 -4.75 11.90
CA PRO A 209 -6.66 -4.08 11.60
C PRO A 209 -6.18 -4.38 10.18
N VAL A 210 -5.77 -3.34 9.44
CA VAL A 210 -5.29 -3.47 8.05
C VAL A 210 -4.04 -4.37 8.00
N ALA A 211 -3.16 -4.27 8.99
CA ALA A 211 -1.96 -5.12 9.08
C ALA A 211 -2.28 -6.63 9.05
N THR A 212 -3.40 -7.06 9.64
CA THR A 212 -3.83 -8.46 9.61
C THR A 212 -4.25 -8.89 8.21
N ASP A 213 -5.00 -8.04 7.51
CA ASP A 213 -5.38 -8.33 6.12
C ASP A 213 -4.16 -8.41 5.21
N LEU A 214 -3.20 -7.49 5.36
CA LEU A 214 -1.96 -7.52 4.61
C LEU A 214 -1.15 -8.79 4.90
N LYS A 215 -1.06 -9.20 6.16
CA LYS A 215 -0.39 -10.45 6.57
C LYS A 215 -1.03 -11.68 5.92
N ASP A 216 -2.36 -11.69 5.77
CA ASP A 216 -3.09 -12.80 5.18
C ASP A 216 -2.93 -12.87 3.65
N LYS A 217 -2.79 -11.72 2.98
CA LYS A 217 -2.76 -11.61 1.50
C LYS A 217 -1.34 -11.59 0.92
N PHE A 218 -0.38 -11.01 1.64
CA PHE A 218 1.00 -10.85 1.19
C PHE A 218 1.69 -12.16 0.77
N PRO A 219 1.58 -13.27 1.51
CA PRO A 219 2.23 -14.53 1.12
C PRO A 219 1.81 -15.02 -0.27
N ALA A 220 0.55 -14.79 -0.67
CA ALA A 220 0.08 -15.20 -1.99
C ALA A 220 0.79 -14.42 -3.11
N THR A 221 0.92 -13.10 -3.00
CA THR A 221 1.64 -12.28 -3.98
C THR A 221 3.14 -12.60 -4.00
N LEU A 222 3.74 -12.84 -2.83
CA LEU A 222 5.13 -13.24 -2.72
C LEU A 222 5.41 -14.56 -3.45
N GLU A 223 4.60 -15.58 -3.21
CA GLU A 223 4.70 -16.88 -3.87
C GLU A 223 4.55 -16.76 -5.39
N LEU A 224 3.54 -16.02 -5.85
CA LEU A 224 3.34 -15.74 -7.28
C LEU A 224 4.54 -15.04 -7.90
N SER A 225 5.08 -14.03 -7.22
CA SER A 225 6.22 -13.24 -7.71
C SER A 225 7.50 -14.06 -7.83
N ILE A 226 7.78 -14.92 -6.83
CA ILE A 226 8.96 -15.79 -6.84
C ILE A 226 8.89 -16.76 -8.02
N PHE A 227 7.77 -17.47 -8.19
CA PHE A 227 7.64 -18.46 -9.27
C PHE A 227 7.60 -17.80 -10.65
N SER A 228 6.97 -16.63 -10.77
CA SER A 228 7.01 -15.85 -12.01
C SER A 228 8.44 -15.47 -12.37
N MET A 229 9.22 -15.04 -11.39
CA MET A 229 10.62 -14.65 -11.61
C MET A 229 11.49 -15.85 -11.98
N ILE A 230 11.25 -17.03 -11.39
CA ILE A 230 11.93 -18.27 -11.78
C ILE A 230 11.68 -18.56 -13.27
N VAL A 231 10.42 -18.48 -13.72
CA VAL A 231 10.07 -18.65 -15.14
C VAL A 231 10.74 -17.58 -16.01
N THR A 232 10.74 -16.32 -15.58
CA THR A 232 11.42 -15.22 -16.29
C THR A 232 12.91 -15.45 -16.44
N VAL A 233 13.60 -15.92 -15.40
CA VAL A 233 15.04 -16.20 -15.46
C VAL A 233 15.30 -17.40 -16.37
N ILE A 234 14.56 -18.50 -16.18
CA ILE A 234 14.72 -19.72 -16.97
C ILE A 234 14.51 -19.44 -18.46
N ILE A 235 13.44 -18.72 -18.82
CA ILE A 235 13.12 -18.46 -20.22
C ILE A 235 13.91 -17.25 -20.74
N GLY A 236 13.80 -16.10 -20.09
CA GLY A 236 14.31 -14.82 -20.59
C GLY A 236 15.83 -14.75 -20.63
N VAL A 237 16.52 -15.18 -19.56
CA VAL A 237 17.99 -15.14 -19.53
C VAL A 237 18.57 -16.21 -20.47
N SER A 238 18.03 -17.42 -20.45
CA SER A 238 18.52 -18.52 -21.29
C SER A 238 18.32 -18.24 -22.78
N THR A 239 17.12 -17.80 -23.18
CA THR A 239 16.84 -17.47 -24.60
C THR A 239 17.61 -16.24 -25.05
N GLY A 240 17.77 -15.21 -24.21
CA GLY A 240 18.59 -14.05 -24.55
C GLY A 240 20.07 -14.40 -24.72
N ALA A 241 20.63 -15.24 -23.85
CA ALA A 241 21.99 -15.75 -23.98
C ALA A 241 22.17 -16.62 -25.23
N TYR A 242 21.20 -17.48 -25.53
CA TYR A 242 21.20 -18.30 -26.74
C TYR A 242 21.11 -17.46 -28.02
N ALA A 243 20.25 -16.44 -28.05
CA ALA A 243 20.15 -15.50 -29.17
C ALA A 243 21.45 -14.73 -29.40
N ALA A 244 22.17 -14.36 -28.33
CA ALA A 244 23.47 -13.72 -28.42
C ALA A 244 24.55 -14.69 -28.94
N HIS A 245 24.55 -15.94 -28.50
CA HIS A 245 25.46 -16.97 -29.00
C HIS A 245 25.26 -17.22 -30.50
N LYS A 246 24.01 -17.28 -30.94
CA LYS A 246 23.60 -17.54 -32.33
C LYS A 246 23.28 -16.25 -33.09
N ARG A 247 24.00 -15.16 -32.79
CA ARG A 247 23.79 -13.83 -33.40
C ARG A 247 23.73 -13.93 -34.92
N ARG A 248 22.79 -13.21 -35.55
CA ARG A 248 22.54 -13.19 -37.01
C ARG A 248 22.05 -14.52 -37.60
N SER A 249 21.69 -15.52 -36.78
CA SER A 249 21.01 -16.73 -37.25
C SER A 249 19.48 -16.61 -37.17
N ILE A 250 18.76 -17.53 -37.82
CA ILE A 250 17.30 -17.65 -37.73
C ILE A 250 16.83 -17.74 -36.26
N ALA A 251 17.60 -18.41 -35.39
CA ALA A 251 17.26 -18.49 -33.97
C ALA A 251 17.29 -17.12 -33.28
N ASP A 252 18.25 -16.25 -33.63
CA ASP A 252 18.32 -14.87 -33.11
C ASP A 252 17.13 -14.03 -33.61
N TYR A 253 16.78 -14.11 -34.90
CA TYR A 253 15.60 -13.42 -35.43
C TYR A 253 14.30 -13.93 -34.78
N GLY A 254 14.12 -15.25 -34.67
CA GLY A 254 12.94 -15.87 -34.07
C GLY A 254 12.74 -15.47 -32.60
N LEU A 255 13.82 -15.49 -31.79
CA LEU A 255 13.74 -15.09 -30.38
C LEU A 255 13.49 -13.58 -30.20
N ARG A 256 13.95 -12.74 -31.13
CA ARG A 256 13.59 -11.32 -31.14
C ARG A 256 12.10 -11.11 -31.44
N ILE A 257 11.57 -11.78 -32.45
CA ILE A 257 10.14 -11.73 -32.77
C ILE A 257 9.31 -12.21 -31.59
N TYR A 258 9.66 -13.38 -31.02
CA TYR A 258 9.05 -13.90 -29.79
C TYR A 258 9.01 -12.85 -28.68
N SER A 259 10.15 -12.19 -28.41
CA SER A 259 10.24 -11.20 -27.34
C SER A 259 9.33 -9.99 -27.57
N ILE A 260 9.16 -9.58 -28.83
CA ILE A 260 8.31 -8.45 -29.23
C ILE A 260 6.84 -8.86 -29.09
N VAL A 261 6.47 -10.01 -29.64
CA VAL A 261 5.09 -10.53 -29.62
C VAL A 261 4.61 -10.72 -28.18
N ILE A 262 5.36 -11.46 -27.36
CA ILE A 262 4.95 -11.72 -25.97
C ILE A 262 4.82 -10.44 -25.14
N TYR A 263 5.71 -9.47 -25.35
CA TYR A 263 5.64 -8.19 -24.64
C TYR A 263 4.49 -7.29 -25.12
N ALA A 264 4.09 -7.43 -26.39
CA ALA A 264 2.96 -6.69 -26.95
C ALA A 264 1.59 -7.25 -26.52
N LEU A 265 1.53 -8.52 -26.12
CA LEU A 265 0.30 -9.12 -25.61
C LEU A 265 -0.04 -8.58 -24.21
N PRO A 266 -1.30 -8.13 -23.97
CA PRO A 266 -1.74 -7.80 -22.63
C PRO A 266 -1.67 -9.01 -21.71
N VAL A 267 -1.11 -8.83 -20.51
CA VAL A 267 -0.86 -9.96 -19.58
C VAL A 267 -2.13 -10.70 -19.17
N PHE A 268 -3.26 -9.97 -19.02
CA PHE A 268 -4.55 -10.57 -18.69
C PHE A 268 -5.07 -11.42 -19.85
N TRP A 269 -4.88 -10.98 -21.11
CA TRP A 269 -5.32 -11.73 -22.28
C TRP A 269 -4.51 -13.01 -22.43
N LEU A 270 -3.18 -12.93 -22.27
CA LEU A 270 -2.32 -14.11 -22.24
C LEU A 270 -2.77 -15.09 -21.15
N GLY A 271 -3.08 -14.59 -19.95
CA GLY A 271 -3.62 -15.41 -18.85
C GLY A 271 -4.93 -16.09 -19.19
N LEU A 272 -5.90 -15.35 -19.76
CA LEU A 272 -7.19 -15.89 -20.19
C LEU A 272 -7.04 -16.96 -21.29
N MET A 273 -6.13 -16.76 -22.25
CA MET A 273 -5.86 -17.77 -23.29
C MET A 273 -5.21 -19.02 -22.71
N LEU A 274 -4.28 -18.87 -21.77
CA LEU A 274 -3.68 -20.00 -21.08
C LEU A 274 -4.71 -20.76 -20.24
N GLN A 275 -5.62 -20.07 -19.55
CA GLN A 275 -6.75 -20.70 -18.85
C GLN A 275 -7.66 -21.45 -19.81
N LEU A 276 -8.02 -20.86 -20.95
CA LEU A 276 -8.89 -21.47 -21.94
C LEU A 276 -8.26 -22.73 -22.55
N ILE A 277 -6.99 -22.67 -22.95
CA ILE A 277 -6.30 -23.79 -23.59
C ILE A 277 -5.98 -24.87 -22.57
N PHE A 278 -5.26 -24.53 -21.50
CA PHE A 278 -4.71 -25.52 -20.58
C PHE A 278 -5.66 -25.89 -19.45
N GLY A 279 -6.58 -25.00 -19.07
CA GLY A 279 -7.54 -25.27 -18.00
C GLY A 279 -8.90 -25.77 -18.50
N VAL A 280 -9.43 -25.20 -19.57
CA VAL A 280 -10.77 -25.56 -20.07
C VAL A 280 -10.72 -26.63 -21.15
N TYR A 281 -9.94 -26.42 -22.22
CA TYR A 281 -9.91 -27.35 -23.36
C TYR A 281 -9.13 -28.63 -23.05
N LEU A 282 -7.93 -28.49 -22.48
CA LEU A 282 -7.06 -29.64 -22.15
C LEU A 282 -7.33 -30.23 -20.76
N GLY A 283 -7.89 -29.46 -19.83
CA GLY A 283 -8.14 -29.89 -18.45
C GLY A 283 -6.87 -30.22 -17.65
N TRP A 284 -5.71 -29.67 -18.01
CA TRP A 284 -4.42 -29.96 -17.37
C TRP A 284 -4.24 -29.22 -16.04
N PHE A 285 -4.75 -27.99 -15.93
CA PHE A 285 -4.54 -27.14 -14.77
C PHE A 285 -5.85 -26.50 -14.30
N PRO A 286 -5.99 -26.21 -13.00
CA PRO A 286 -7.10 -25.42 -12.49
C PRO A 286 -7.05 -23.98 -13.03
N VAL A 287 -8.23 -23.39 -13.24
CA VAL A 287 -8.34 -22.04 -13.81
C VAL A 287 -8.29 -20.93 -12.76
N ALA A 288 -8.60 -21.22 -11.49
CA ALA A 288 -8.79 -20.19 -10.48
C ALA A 288 -8.38 -20.64 -9.07
N GLY A 289 -7.99 -19.67 -8.25
CA GLY A 289 -7.68 -19.87 -6.83
C GLY A 289 -6.24 -20.28 -6.58
N ARG A 290 -5.92 -20.53 -5.31
CA ARG A 290 -4.55 -20.82 -4.84
C ARG A 290 -4.32 -22.29 -4.51
N ILE A 291 -5.40 -23.02 -4.21
CA ILE A 291 -5.37 -24.44 -3.85
C ILE A 291 -6.79 -25.01 -3.92
N GLY A 292 -6.92 -26.32 -4.03
CA GLY A 292 -8.21 -27.01 -3.91
C GLY A 292 -8.86 -26.80 -2.53
N THR A 293 -10.18 -26.67 -2.49
CA THR A 293 -10.96 -26.25 -1.29
C THR A 293 -10.73 -27.10 -0.04
N ARG A 294 -10.43 -28.40 -0.19
CA ARG A 294 -10.18 -29.35 0.92
C ARG A 294 -8.71 -29.68 1.14
N LEU A 295 -7.80 -29.04 0.40
CA LEU A 295 -6.37 -29.36 0.39
C LEU A 295 -5.52 -28.22 0.96
N ALA A 296 -6.11 -27.24 1.64
CA ALA A 296 -5.36 -26.16 2.27
C ALA A 296 -4.38 -26.72 3.32
N PRO A 297 -3.06 -26.45 3.22
CA PRO A 297 -2.10 -26.91 4.22
C PRO A 297 -2.30 -26.17 5.54
N HIS A 298 -1.78 -26.76 6.62
CA HIS A 298 -1.68 -26.06 7.90
C HIS A 298 -0.78 -24.84 7.74
N LYS A 299 -1.30 -23.65 8.06
CA LYS A 299 -0.60 -22.38 7.85
C LYS A 299 0.51 -22.18 8.89
N ILE A 300 1.76 -22.13 8.44
CA ILE A 300 2.93 -21.77 9.27
C ILE A 300 3.46 -20.42 8.79
N THR A 301 3.80 -20.33 7.51
CA THR A 301 4.33 -19.13 6.85
C THR A 301 3.27 -18.42 6.01
N GLY A 302 2.23 -19.13 5.60
CA GLY A 302 1.21 -18.64 4.66
C GLY A 302 1.60 -18.81 3.19
N LEU A 303 2.82 -19.29 2.89
CA LEU A 303 3.26 -19.72 1.58
C LEU A 303 2.83 -21.17 1.38
N PHE A 304 1.86 -21.46 0.51
CA PHE A 304 1.24 -22.79 0.46
C PHE A 304 2.20 -23.86 -0.05
N VAL A 305 3.10 -23.55 -0.98
CA VAL A 305 4.15 -24.46 -1.43
C VAL A 305 5.09 -24.79 -0.27
N LEU A 306 5.59 -23.78 0.44
CA LEU A 306 6.52 -23.98 1.56
C LEU A 306 5.83 -24.69 2.73
N ASP A 307 4.64 -24.26 3.12
CA ASP A 307 3.86 -24.88 4.20
C ASP A 307 3.53 -26.34 3.87
N SER A 308 3.24 -26.67 2.61
CA SER A 308 3.02 -28.08 2.19
C SER A 308 4.29 -28.92 2.30
N ILE A 309 5.47 -28.35 1.99
CA ILE A 309 6.76 -29.04 2.18
C ILE A 309 7.05 -29.24 3.67
N LEU A 310 6.90 -28.20 4.49
CA LEU A 310 7.16 -28.26 5.93
C LEU A 310 6.22 -29.23 6.65
N THR A 311 4.95 -29.26 6.26
CA THR A 311 3.94 -30.17 6.82
C THR A 311 3.97 -31.57 6.19
N HIS A 312 4.89 -31.83 5.25
CA HIS A 312 5.02 -33.08 4.51
C HIS A 312 3.71 -33.51 3.79
N ASN A 313 2.87 -32.54 3.44
CA ASN A 313 1.60 -32.78 2.75
C ASN A 313 1.79 -32.68 1.23
N TRP A 314 2.17 -33.80 0.62
CA TRP A 314 2.42 -33.89 -0.83
C TRP A 314 1.19 -33.63 -1.69
N ALA A 315 -0.01 -33.95 -1.18
CA ALA A 315 -1.27 -33.67 -1.89
C ALA A 315 -1.53 -32.16 -1.98
N SER A 316 -1.34 -31.44 -0.87
CA SER A 316 -1.38 -29.97 -0.83
C SER A 316 -0.29 -29.35 -1.70
N LEU A 317 0.92 -29.90 -1.70
CA LEU A 317 2.02 -29.41 -2.54
C LEU A 317 1.69 -29.49 -4.02
N LYS A 318 1.22 -30.67 -4.47
CA LYS A 318 0.81 -30.87 -5.86
C LYS A 318 -0.31 -29.89 -6.24
N SER A 319 -1.33 -29.76 -5.40
CA SER A 319 -2.43 -28.84 -5.65
C SER A 319 -1.97 -27.38 -5.71
N ALA A 320 -1.11 -26.95 -4.78
CA ALA A 320 -0.57 -25.59 -4.78
C ALA A 320 0.25 -25.29 -6.05
N LEU A 321 1.10 -26.23 -6.49
CA LEU A 321 1.89 -26.07 -7.71
C LEU A 321 1.02 -26.05 -8.97
N GLU A 322 -0.02 -26.88 -9.05
CA GLU A 322 -0.97 -26.89 -10.18
C GLU A 322 -1.72 -25.55 -10.29
N HIS A 323 -2.17 -24.97 -9.18
CA HIS A 323 -2.83 -23.66 -9.15
C HIS A 323 -1.87 -22.50 -9.45
N LEU A 324 -0.60 -22.65 -9.09
CA LEU A 324 0.43 -21.65 -9.31
C LEU A 324 1.01 -21.67 -10.73
N ALA A 325 0.90 -22.81 -11.44
CA ALA A 325 1.52 -23.01 -12.74
C ALA A 325 1.09 -21.98 -13.78
N LEU A 326 -0.22 -21.85 -14.06
CA LEU A 326 -0.70 -20.91 -15.08
C LEU A 326 -0.46 -19.43 -14.72
N PRO A 327 -0.78 -18.95 -13.50
CA PRO A 327 -0.51 -17.55 -13.13
C PRO A 327 0.97 -17.18 -13.22
N SER A 328 1.85 -18.03 -12.67
CA SER A 328 3.30 -17.77 -12.66
C SER A 328 3.91 -17.88 -14.06
N PHE A 329 3.44 -18.83 -14.88
CA PHE A 329 3.87 -18.95 -16.26
C PHE A 329 3.42 -17.74 -17.09
N THR A 330 2.19 -17.26 -16.90
CA THR A 330 1.67 -16.06 -17.59
C THR A 330 2.54 -14.83 -17.34
N LEU A 331 2.77 -14.50 -16.06
CA LEU A 331 3.61 -13.36 -15.68
C LEU A 331 5.06 -13.58 -16.08
N GLY A 332 5.58 -14.79 -15.84
CA GLY A 332 6.96 -15.16 -16.14
C GLY A 332 7.28 -15.07 -17.63
N LEU A 333 6.36 -15.52 -18.48
CA LEU A 333 6.46 -15.45 -19.94
C LEU A 333 6.37 -14.00 -20.42
N TYR A 334 5.43 -13.21 -19.93
CA TYR A 334 5.35 -11.79 -20.26
C TYR A 334 6.68 -11.05 -19.98
N LEU A 335 7.25 -11.26 -18.79
CA LEU A 335 8.52 -10.67 -18.40
C LEU A 335 9.72 -11.26 -19.15
N SER A 336 9.68 -12.53 -19.53
CA SER A 336 10.79 -13.17 -20.25
C SER A 336 11.07 -12.46 -21.59
N GLY A 337 10.07 -11.86 -22.24
CA GLY A 337 10.25 -11.08 -23.46
C GLY A 337 11.19 -9.88 -23.25
N VAL A 338 11.00 -9.13 -22.17
CA VAL A 338 11.90 -8.01 -21.81
C VAL A 338 13.31 -8.53 -21.50
N PHE A 339 13.41 -9.58 -20.70
CA PHE A 339 14.69 -10.15 -20.28
C PHE A 339 15.45 -10.86 -21.40
N THR A 340 14.77 -11.40 -22.41
CA THR A 340 15.39 -11.93 -23.64
C THR A 340 16.17 -10.84 -24.34
N ARG A 341 15.55 -9.67 -24.56
CA ARG A 341 16.20 -8.52 -25.21
C ARG A 341 17.34 -7.96 -24.38
N LEU A 342 17.09 -7.74 -23.09
CA LEU A 342 18.07 -7.18 -22.17
C LEU A 342 19.30 -8.08 -22.05
N THR A 343 19.10 -9.39 -21.86
CA THR A 343 20.18 -10.36 -21.73
C THR A 343 20.99 -10.42 -23.02
N ARG A 344 20.32 -10.46 -24.17
CA ARG A 344 20.99 -10.46 -25.47
C ARG A 344 21.85 -9.21 -25.67
N ALA A 345 21.34 -8.02 -25.34
CA ALA A 345 22.08 -6.77 -25.49
C ALA A 345 23.36 -6.77 -24.63
N ASN A 346 23.22 -7.02 -23.33
CA ASN A 346 24.35 -7.06 -22.40
C ASN A 346 25.37 -8.15 -22.76
N MET A 347 24.91 -9.32 -23.22
CA MET A 347 25.78 -10.39 -23.71
C MET A 347 26.61 -9.95 -24.92
N LEU A 348 26.00 -9.25 -25.88
CA LEU A 348 26.71 -8.77 -27.07
C LEU A 348 27.76 -7.69 -26.73
N ASP A 349 27.53 -6.89 -25.70
CA ASP A 349 28.51 -5.91 -25.23
C ASP A 349 29.68 -6.61 -24.52
N VAL A 350 29.40 -7.57 -23.64
CA VAL A 350 30.44 -8.35 -22.95
C VAL A 350 31.27 -9.18 -23.93
N LEU A 351 30.65 -9.80 -24.94
CA LEU A 351 31.35 -10.61 -25.95
C LEU A 351 32.34 -9.82 -26.83
N ARG A 352 32.30 -8.47 -26.77
CA ARG A 352 33.24 -7.58 -27.46
C ARG A 352 34.44 -7.15 -26.60
N GLN A 353 34.48 -7.51 -25.32
CA GLN A 353 35.55 -7.10 -24.41
C GLN A 353 36.83 -7.91 -24.61
N ASP A 354 37.99 -7.29 -24.33
CA ASP A 354 39.31 -7.88 -24.57
C ASP A 354 39.55 -9.21 -23.84
N PHE A 355 38.99 -9.36 -22.64
CA PHE A 355 39.13 -10.61 -21.88
C PHE A 355 38.46 -11.80 -22.58
N ILE A 356 37.41 -11.56 -23.39
CA ILE A 356 36.76 -12.57 -24.22
C ILE A 356 37.65 -12.93 -25.41
N THR A 357 38.27 -11.93 -26.06
CA THR A 357 39.24 -12.15 -27.12
C THR A 357 40.43 -12.97 -26.61
N ALA A 358 40.96 -12.65 -25.44
CA ALA A 358 42.03 -13.40 -24.79
C ALA A 358 41.61 -14.85 -24.45
N ALA A 359 40.38 -15.05 -23.97
CA ALA A 359 39.84 -16.39 -23.71
C ALA A 359 39.75 -17.23 -25.01
N ARG A 360 39.31 -16.62 -26.12
CA ARG A 360 39.27 -17.27 -27.43
C ARG A 360 40.68 -17.58 -27.96
N ALA A 361 41.63 -16.66 -27.79
CA ALA A 361 43.03 -16.87 -28.19
C ALA A 361 43.70 -18.02 -27.43
N ARG A 362 43.27 -18.28 -26.18
CA ARG A 362 43.70 -19.45 -25.39
C ARG A 362 43.03 -20.77 -25.82
N GLY A 363 42.20 -20.77 -26.87
CA GLY A 363 41.51 -21.96 -27.37
C GLY A 363 40.35 -22.44 -26.49
N ILE A 364 39.82 -21.60 -25.59
CA ILE A 364 38.68 -21.98 -24.75
C ILE A 364 37.44 -22.19 -25.64
N PRO A 365 36.69 -23.31 -25.51
CA PRO A 365 35.50 -23.58 -26.31
C PRO A 365 34.47 -22.44 -26.27
N GLU A 366 33.90 -22.07 -27.42
CA GLU A 366 32.98 -20.92 -27.54
C GLU A 366 31.78 -21.02 -26.58
N ARG A 367 31.25 -22.23 -26.33
CA ARG A 367 30.17 -22.43 -25.35
C ARG A 367 30.59 -22.02 -23.94
N ILE A 368 31.83 -22.29 -23.53
CA ILE A 368 32.35 -21.91 -22.22
C ILE A 368 32.58 -20.39 -22.18
N VAL A 369 33.15 -19.82 -23.25
CA VAL A 369 33.31 -18.36 -23.40
C VAL A 369 31.98 -17.64 -23.24
N VAL A 370 30.92 -18.13 -23.89
CA VAL A 370 29.59 -17.51 -23.85
C VAL A 370 28.89 -17.73 -22.50
N TYR A 371 28.66 -18.98 -22.09
CA TYR A 371 27.79 -19.28 -20.96
C TYR A 371 28.47 -19.20 -19.59
N LYS A 372 29.80 -19.38 -19.52
CA LYS A 372 30.54 -19.30 -18.25
C LYS A 372 31.21 -17.95 -18.05
N HIS A 373 31.84 -17.40 -19.10
CA HIS A 373 32.59 -16.15 -18.98
C HIS A 373 31.74 -14.93 -19.30
N ALA A 374 31.10 -14.88 -20.46
CA ALA A 374 30.32 -13.70 -20.86
C ALA A 374 29.05 -13.56 -20.04
N LEU A 375 28.23 -14.62 -19.90
CA LEU A 375 26.96 -14.56 -19.17
C LEU A 375 27.14 -14.13 -17.72
N LYS A 376 28.17 -14.63 -17.03
CA LYS A 376 28.45 -14.23 -15.65
C LYS A 376 28.67 -12.71 -15.51
N ASN A 377 29.34 -12.08 -16.46
CA ASN A 377 29.59 -10.63 -16.43
C ASN A 377 28.37 -9.84 -16.94
N ALA A 378 27.65 -10.36 -17.95
CA ALA A 378 26.42 -9.76 -18.45
C ALA A 378 25.27 -9.84 -17.43
N PHE A 379 25.33 -10.77 -16.48
CA PHE A 379 24.31 -10.97 -15.46
C PHE A 379 24.24 -9.83 -14.43
N ILE A 380 25.31 -9.05 -14.27
CA ILE A 380 25.37 -7.94 -13.31
C ILE A 380 24.22 -6.93 -13.54
N PRO A 381 24.06 -6.30 -14.72
CA PRO A 381 22.94 -5.39 -14.98
C PRO A 381 21.58 -6.10 -15.08
N ILE A 382 21.57 -7.37 -15.51
CA ILE A 382 20.35 -8.19 -15.58
C ILE A 382 19.78 -8.38 -14.18
N LEU A 383 20.62 -8.67 -13.19
CA LEU A 383 20.22 -8.89 -11.82
C LEU A 383 19.59 -7.65 -11.18
N THR A 384 20.15 -6.46 -11.44
CA THR A 384 19.55 -5.19 -10.98
C THR A 384 18.14 -5.03 -11.51
N MET A 385 17.93 -5.30 -12.81
CA MET A 385 16.61 -5.21 -13.44
C MET A 385 15.66 -6.31 -12.94
N LEU A 386 16.14 -7.53 -12.72
CA LEU A 386 15.35 -8.61 -12.09
C LEU A 386 14.90 -8.18 -10.69
N GLY A 387 15.80 -7.61 -9.90
CA GLY A 387 15.50 -7.12 -8.57
C GLY A 387 14.43 -6.03 -8.56
N LEU A 388 14.55 -5.04 -9.44
CA LEU A 388 13.54 -4.00 -9.61
C LEU A 388 12.19 -4.59 -10.05
N GLN A 389 12.20 -5.52 -11.01
CA GLN A 389 10.98 -6.16 -11.48
C GLN A 389 10.33 -7.01 -10.39
N PHE A 390 11.11 -7.69 -9.55
CA PHE A 390 10.61 -8.41 -8.38
C PHE A 390 9.93 -7.46 -7.39
N ALA A 391 10.56 -6.33 -7.09
CA ALA A 391 9.98 -5.30 -6.22
C ALA A 391 8.64 -4.80 -6.77
N LEU A 392 8.56 -4.53 -8.07
CA LEU A 392 7.32 -4.11 -8.73
C LEU A 392 6.23 -5.19 -8.68
N LEU A 393 6.59 -6.48 -8.82
CA LEU A 393 5.63 -7.58 -8.68
C LEU A 393 5.06 -7.70 -7.26
N LEU A 394 5.87 -7.43 -6.23
CA LEU A 394 5.40 -7.41 -4.84
C LEU A 394 4.43 -6.26 -4.56
N GLY A 395 4.48 -5.18 -5.34
CA GLY A 395 3.46 -4.14 -5.39
C GLY A 395 2.10 -4.60 -5.94
N GLY A 396 1.96 -5.90 -6.24
CA GLY A 396 0.73 -6.54 -6.69
C GLY A 396 0.73 -6.76 -8.19
N ALA A 397 0.64 -8.01 -8.62
CA ALA A 397 0.37 -8.36 -10.01
C ALA A 397 -1.13 -8.26 -10.31
N VAL A 398 -1.70 -7.07 -10.08
CA VAL A 398 -3.16 -6.81 -9.97
C VAL A 398 -3.95 -7.55 -11.04
N LEU A 399 -3.60 -7.34 -12.31
CA LEU A 399 -4.31 -7.94 -13.43
C LEU A 399 -4.26 -9.47 -13.40
N THR A 400 -3.08 -10.06 -13.22
CA THR A 400 -2.93 -11.52 -13.13
C THR A 400 -3.67 -12.07 -11.91
N GLU A 401 -3.57 -11.40 -10.76
CA GLU A 401 -4.27 -11.85 -9.56
C GLU A 401 -5.80 -11.82 -9.74
N THR A 402 -6.33 -10.80 -10.42
CA THR A 402 -7.76 -10.76 -10.76
C THR A 402 -8.14 -11.84 -11.78
N THR A 403 -7.38 -12.01 -12.87
CA THR A 403 -7.64 -13.01 -13.92
C THR A 403 -7.68 -14.43 -13.38
N PHE A 404 -6.74 -14.79 -12.50
CA PHE A 404 -6.65 -16.12 -11.91
C PHE A 404 -7.38 -16.26 -10.57
N SER A 405 -8.13 -15.23 -10.16
CA SER A 405 -8.75 -15.18 -8.83
C SER A 405 -7.77 -15.48 -7.68
N TRP A 406 -6.51 -15.09 -7.86
CA TRP A 406 -5.44 -15.27 -6.89
C TRP A 406 -5.69 -14.35 -5.68
N PRO A 407 -5.68 -14.86 -4.43
CA PRO A 407 -6.03 -14.08 -3.25
C PRO A 407 -4.83 -13.24 -2.75
N GLY A 408 -4.23 -12.47 -3.66
CA GLY A 408 -3.08 -11.64 -3.39
C GLY A 408 -3.41 -10.20 -2.99
N MET A 409 -2.35 -9.44 -2.80
CA MET A 409 -2.32 -8.05 -2.38
C MET A 409 -2.87 -7.08 -3.44
N GLY A 410 -2.59 -7.34 -4.72
CA GLY A 410 -3.09 -6.50 -5.82
C GLY A 410 -4.61 -6.60 -5.95
N ARG A 411 -5.14 -7.82 -5.91
CA ARG A 411 -6.59 -8.05 -5.87
C ARG A 411 -7.22 -7.43 -4.62
N PHE A 412 -6.60 -7.60 -3.45
CA PHE A 412 -7.05 -6.97 -2.21
C PHE A 412 -7.19 -5.46 -2.38
N LEU A 413 -6.20 -4.75 -2.92
CA LEU A 413 -6.32 -3.30 -3.12
C LEU A 413 -7.45 -2.92 -4.06
N VAL A 414 -7.65 -3.64 -5.18
CA VAL A 414 -8.76 -3.39 -6.10
C VAL A 414 -10.11 -3.55 -5.41
N GLU A 415 -10.26 -4.58 -4.59
CA GLU A 415 -11.47 -4.79 -3.79
C GLU A 415 -11.68 -3.62 -2.82
N ARG A 416 -10.65 -3.19 -2.10
CA ARG A 416 -10.74 -2.06 -1.15
C ARG A 416 -11.00 -0.72 -1.83
N ILE A 417 -10.48 -0.50 -3.04
CA ILE A 417 -10.80 0.66 -3.89
C ILE A 417 -12.29 0.63 -4.26
N THR A 418 -12.80 -0.54 -4.65
CA THR A 418 -14.21 -0.72 -5.00
C THR A 418 -15.14 -0.46 -3.81
N TYR A 419 -14.77 -0.95 -2.63
CA TYR A 419 -15.47 -0.70 -1.37
C TYR A 419 -15.20 0.68 -0.77
N ARG A 420 -14.34 1.49 -1.39
CA ARG A 420 -13.91 2.81 -0.89
C ARG A 420 -13.43 2.74 0.57
N ASP A 421 -12.70 1.69 0.92
CA ASP A 421 -12.11 1.49 2.25
C ASP A 421 -10.75 2.23 2.33
N PHE A 422 -10.82 3.55 2.54
CA PHE A 422 -9.65 4.43 2.50
C PHE A 422 -8.51 4.03 3.45
N PRO A 423 -8.75 3.64 4.73
CA PRO A 423 -7.67 3.15 5.59
C PRO A 423 -6.97 1.92 5.03
N SER A 424 -7.70 0.96 4.47
CA SER A 424 -7.10 -0.23 3.87
C SER A 424 -6.30 0.09 2.61
N ILE A 425 -6.79 1.01 1.78
CA ILE A 425 -6.06 1.50 0.61
C ILE A 425 -4.78 2.21 1.08
N GLN A 426 -4.88 3.11 2.05
CA GLN A 426 -3.74 3.84 2.62
C GLN A 426 -2.69 2.89 3.17
N GLY A 427 -3.09 1.98 4.05
CA GLY A 427 -2.21 1.01 4.66
C GLY A 427 -1.56 0.08 3.64
N GLY A 428 -2.33 -0.40 2.65
CA GLY A 428 -1.80 -1.28 1.61
C GLY A 428 -0.83 -0.58 0.64
N VAL A 429 -1.09 0.66 0.24
CA VAL A 429 -0.16 1.43 -0.61
C VAL A 429 1.13 1.78 0.14
N VAL A 430 1.04 2.16 1.43
CA VAL A 430 2.23 2.36 2.27
C VAL A 430 3.02 1.05 2.43
N PHE A 431 2.33 -0.05 2.66
CA PHE A 431 2.98 -1.35 2.78
C PHE A 431 3.73 -1.72 1.48
N PHE A 432 3.15 -1.45 0.31
CA PHE A 432 3.84 -1.59 -0.97
C PHE A 432 5.05 -0.68 -1.12
N ALA A 433 4.91 0.59 -0.75
CA ALA A 433 6.01 1.56 -0.73
C ALA A 433 7.20 1.03 0.08
N LEU A 434 6.92 0.53 1.29
CA LEU A 434 7.92 -0.05 2.19
C LEU A 434 8.52 -1.34 1.63
N LEU A 435 7.72 -2.22 1.04
CA LEU A 435 8.19 -3.46 0.42
C LEU A 435 9.10 -3.19 -0.79
N VAL A 436 8.71 -2.27 -1.68
CA VAL A 436 9.51 -1.89 -2.85
C VAL A 436 10.84 -1.30 -2.40
N ALA A 437 10.81 -0.42 -1.38
CA ALA A 437 12.01 0.14 -0.78
C ALA A 437 12.91 -0.94 -0.17
N ALA A 438 12.34 -1.88 0.59
CA ALA A 438 13.08 -2.98 1.21
C ALA A 438 13.72 -3.92 0.18
N VAL A 439 12.97 -4.34 -0.85
CA VAL A 439 13.51 -5.18 -1.93
C VAL A 439 14.57 -4.45 -2.73
N SER A 440 14.36 -3.17 -3.05
CA SER A 440 15.37 -2.38 -3.76
C SER A 440 16.67 -2.32 -2.97
N LEU A 441 16.60 -2.09 -1.64
CA LEU A 441 17.76 -2.13 -0.77
C LEU A 441 18.44 -3.51 -0.77
N ILE A 442 17.67 -4.61 -0.70
CA ILE A 442 18.22 -5.98 -0.79
C ILE A 442 18.96 -6.18 -2.12
N VAL A 443 18.39 -5.72 -3.23
CA VAL A 443 18.97 -5.84 -4.56
C VAL A 443 20.26 -5.03 -4.66
N ASP A 444 20.30 -3.83 -4.11
CA ASP A 444 21.49 -2.99 -4.06
C ASP A 444 22.62 -3.65 -3.24
N VAL A 445 22.28 -4.31 -2.13
CA VAL A 445 23.24 -5.08 -1.32
C VAL A 445 23.75 -6.30 -2.08
N ILE A 446 22.87 -7.06 -2.73
CA ILE A 446 23.24 -8.22 -3.56
C ILE A 446 24.16 -7.78 -4.70
N TYR A 447 23.84 -6.68 -5.37
CA TYR A 447 24.64 -6.09 -6.43
C TYR A 447 26.04 -5.73 -5.92
N ALA A 448 26.12 -5.03 -4.79
CA ALA A 448 27.39 -4.63 -4.20
C ALA A 448 28.28 -5.80 -3.76
N TYR A 449 27.68 -6.95 -3.43
CA TYR A 449 28.40 -8.19 -3.14
C TYR A 449 28.90 -8.90 -4.42
N LEU A 450 28.11 -8.85 -5.50
CA LEU A 450 28.40 -9.57 -6.74
C LEU A 450 29.34 -8.83 -7.69
N ASP A 451 29.44 -7.50 -7.60
CA ASP A 451 30.40 -6.71 -8.38
C ASP A 451 31.59 -6.23 -7.52
N PRO A 452 32.71 -6.98 -7.49
CA PRO A 452 33.92 -6.57 -6.77
C PRO A 452 34.68 -5.41 -7.45
N ARG A 453 34.23 -4.93 -8.62
CA ARG A 453 34.84 -3.80 -9.34
C ARG A 453 34.32 -2.45 -8.87
N ILE A 454 33.33 -2.42 -7.96
CA ILE A 454 32.92 -1.21 -7.25
C ILE A 454 34.05 -0.79 -6.30
N ARG A 455 35.09 -0.20 -6.90
CA ARG A 455 36.08 0.64 -6.21
C ARG A 455 35.50 2.05 -6.21
N TYR A 456 34.99 2.47 -5.04
CA TYR A 456 34.78 3.88 -4.75
C TYR A 456 36.11 4.53 -4.42
#